data_AF-A0A6G3ZSZ8-F1
#
_entry.id   AF-A0A6G3ZSZ8-F1
#
_cell.length_a   1.000
_cell.length_b   1.000
_cell.length_c   1.000
_cell.angle_alpha   90.00
_cell.angle_beta   90.00
_cell.angle_gamma   90.00
#
_symmetry.space_group_name_H-M   'P 1'
#
loop_
_entity.id
_entity.type
_entity.pdbx_description
1 polymer ?
#
loop_
_entity_poly.entity_id
_entity_poly.type
_entity_poly.pdbx_seq_one_letter_code
_entity_poly.pdbx_strand_id
1 'polypeptide(L)'
;MKKLVVFLSVLCMMLTFSVPTFAKAGEDHLNYGEGLSKGQSLVSKNGLYTLAMQFDGNLVLYGRGTALWDTHTYGNPHVTEARLVYSGYFGLLGDDRDFYWTSNNRDYVPGILLVLQDDGNLVLYSKYDSTYFPVWDTNTYIH
;
A
#
# COMPACT_ATOMS: atom_id res chain seq x y z
N MET A 1 26.83 40.34 -44.71
CA MET A 1 27.88 39.57 -44.01
C MET A 1 27.61 39.62 -42.52
N LYS A 2 27.77 38.49 -41.80
CA LYS A 2 27.49 38.22 -40.36
C LYS A 2 26.07 37.68 -40.12
N LYS A 3 25.81 36.56 -39.43
CA LYS A 3 26.63 35.51 -38.78
C LYS A 3 25.73 34.25 -38.67
N LEU A 4 26.34 33.08 -38.85
CA LEU A 4 25.79 31.76 -38.51
C LEU A 4 25.62 31.68 -36.98
N VAL A 5 24.46 31.23 -36.49
CA VAL A 5 24.27 30.81 -35.09
C VAL A 5 23.80 29.36 -35.11
N VAL A 6 24.65 28.49 -34.58
CA VAL A 6 24.44 27.06 -34.38
C VAL A 6 23.49 26.89 -33.18
N PHE A 7 22.36 26.20 -33.37
CA PHE A 7 21.52 25.79 -32.25
C PHE A 7 22.14 24.57 -31.57
N LEU A 8 22.65 24.77 -30.36
CA LEU A 8 23.09 23.70 -29.48
C LEU A 8 21.85 22.99 -28.92
N SER A 9 21.70 21.71 -29.23
CA SER A 9 20.66 20.85 -28.70
C SER A 9 20.79 20.71 -27.18
N VAL A 10 19.82 21.20 -26.42
CA VAL A 10 19.66 20.82 -25.02
C VAL A 10 18.93 19.49 -24.99
N LEU A 11 19.69 18.40 -24.89
CA LEU A 11 19.20 17.11 -24.44
C LEU A 11 18.84 17.26 -22.96
N CYS A 12 17.57 17.58 -22.68
CA CYS A 12 17.04 17.53 -21.32
C CYS A 12 16.98 16.05 -20.93
N MET A 13 18.02 15.59 -20.22
CA MET A 13 18.05 14.33 -19.53
C MET A 13 16.92 14.36 -18.50
N MET A 14 15.76 13.83 -18.85
CA MET A 14 14.70 13.54 -17.89
C MET A 14 15.25 12.49 -16.93
N LEU A 15 15.89 12.95 -15.86
CA LEU A 15 16.04 12.17 -14.65
C LEU A 15 14.62 11.84 -14.21
N THR A 16 14.13 10.67 -14.58
CA THR A 16 12.92 10.11 -14.01
C THR A 16 13.27 9.79 -12.55
N PHE A 17 13.18 10.79 -11.68
CA PHE A 17 12.95 10.52 -10.28
C PHE A 17 11.60 9.84 -10.23
N SER A 18 11.60 8.52 -10.07
CA SER A 18 10.38 7.80 -9.69
C SER A 18 9.98 8.37 -8.34
N VAL A 19 9.11 9.38 -8.34
CA VAL A 19 8.37 9.73 -7.13
C VAL A 19 7.71 8.44 -6.68
N PRO A 20 7.85 8.01 -5.41
CA PRO A 20 7.10 6.86 -4.94
C PRO A 20 5.63 7.16 -5.20
N THR A 21 5.02 6.42 -6.12
CA THR A 21 3.59 6.49 -6.36
C THR A 21 2.94 5.93 -5.13
N PHE A 22 2.32 6.79 -4.34
CA PHE A 22 1.25 6.36 -3.44
C PHE A 22 0.22 5.63 -4.30
N ALA A 23 -0.35 4.55 -3.78
CA ALA A 23 -1.29 3.77 -4.55
C ALA A 23 -2.37 4.69 -5.13
N LYS A 24 -2.72 4.46 -6.39
CA LYS A 24 -3.85 5.15 -6.98
C LYS A 24 -5.10 4.67 -6.21
N ALA A 25 -5.81 5.61 -5.59
CA ALA A 25 -7.08 5.30 -4.95
C ALA A 25 -7.99 4.51 -5.91
N GLY A 26 -8.51 3.37 -5.45
CA GLY A 26 -9.42 2.51 -6.23
C GLY A 26 -8.78 1.29 -6.92
N GLU A 27 -7.54 0.94 -6.61
CA GLU A 27 -6.98 -0.38 -6.96
C GLU A 27 -7.23 -1.39 -5.83
N ASP A 28 -7.10 -2.68 -6.16
CA ASP A 28 -7.33 -3.80 -5.23
C ASP A 28 -6.05 -4.26 -4.53
N HIS A 29 -4.90 -3.66 -4.80
CA HIS A 29 -3.62 -4.14 -4.28
C HIS A 29 -2.61 -3.02 -4.03
N LEU A 30 -1.60 -3.33 -3.22
CA LEU A 30 -0.35 -2.58 -3.08
C LEU A 30 0.80 -3.47 -3.55
N ASN A 31 1.59 -2.94 -4.47
CA ASN A 31 2.90 -3.47 -4.79
C ASN A 31 3.90 -3.11 -3.69
N TYR A 32 5.01 -3.82 -3.70
CA TYR A 32 6.12 -3.57 -2.81
C TYR A 32 6.61 -2.10 -2.88
N GLY A 33 6.65 -1.43 -1.73
CA GLY A 33 6.98 -0.02 -1.61
C GLY A 33 5.77 0.92 -1.65
N GLU A 34 4.59 0.45 -2.05
CA GLU A 34 3.37 1.27 -2.14
C GLU A 34 2.62 1.33 -0.81
N GLY A 35 1.79 2.36 -0.66
CA GLY A 35 1.02 2.60 0.55
C GLY A 35 -0.19 3.50 0.34
N LEU A 36 -0.98 3.62 1.40
CA LEU A 36 -2.16 4.45 1.56
C LEU A 36 -1.87 5.51 2.63
N SER A 37 -1.88 6.79 2.25
CA SER A 37 -1.98 7.89 3.22
C SER A 37 -3.38 7.95 3.82
N LYS A 38 -3.53 8.65 4.94
CA LYS A 38 -4.84 8.99 5.51
C LYS A 38 -5.82 9.51 4.45
N GLY A 39 -7.04 8.99 4.46
CA GLY A 39 -8.11 9.26 3.50
C GLY A 39 -8.08 8.40 2.24
N GLN A 40 -7.02 7.63 2.00
CA GLN A 40 -6.94 6.73 0.84
C GLN A 40 -7.44 5.32 1.15
N SER A 41 -7.79 4.59 0.10
CA SER A 41 -8.31 3.23 0.22
C SER A 41 -7.95 2.33 -0.98
N LEU A 42 -7.95 1.03 -0.71
CA LEU A 42 -8.09 -0.02 -1.72
C LEU A 42 -9.55 -0.44 -1.83
N VAL A 43 -9.94 -0.89 -3.02
CA VAL A 43 -11.27 -1.44 -3.29
C VAL A 43 -11.09 -2.77 -4.02
N SER A 44 -11.71 -3.83 -3.48
CA SER A 44 -11.80 -5.14 -4.15
C SER A 44 -12.35 -5.02 -5.58
N LYS A 45 -12.00 -5.94 -6.48
CA LYS A 45 -12.42 -5.88 -7.88
C LYS A 45 -13.94 -5.95 -8.05
N ASN A 46 -14.63 -6.65 -7.17
CA ASN A 46 -16.09 -6.71 -7.15
C ASN A 46 -16.76 -5.49 -6.49
N GLY A 47 -15.98 -4.57 -5.89
CA GLY A 47 -16.46 -3.35 -5.27
C GLY A 47 -17.17 -3.52 -3.92
N LEU A 48 -17.14 -4.72 -3.31
CA LEU A 48 -17.88 -5.03 -2.08
C LEU A 48 -17.07 -4.75 -0.80
N TYR A 49 -15.75 -4.72 -0.92
CA TYR A 49 -14.82 -4.52 0.20
C TYR A 49 -13.92 -3.32 -0.03
N THR A 50 -13.61 -2.63 1.05
CA THR A 50 -12.72 -1.46 1.07
C THR A 50 -11.77 -1.53 2.25
N LEU A 51 -10.47 -1.42 2.00
CA LEU A 51 -9.47 -1.18 3.05
C LEU A 51 -9.18 0.32 3.08
N ALA A 52 -9.51 0.99 4.18
CA ALA A 52 -9.41 2.44 4.31
C ALA A 52 -8.42 2.84 5.40
N MET A 53 -7.42 3.64 5.04
CA MET A 53 -6.56 4.33 6.01
C MET A 53 -7.28 5.59 6.46
N GLN A 54 -7.87 5.57 7.66
CA GLN A 54 -8.73 6.63 8.15
C GLN A 54 -7.94 7.81 8.72
N PHE A 55 -8.55 9.00 8.72
CA PHE A 55 -7.92 10.23 9.22
C PHE A 55 -7.60 10.21 10.72
N ASP A 56 -8.29 9.37 11.48
CA ASP A 56 -8.05 9.17 12.91
C ASP A 56 -6.85 8.25 13.20
N GLY A 57 -6.18 7.72 12.18
CA GLY A 57 -5.03 6.83 12.33
C GLY A 57 -5.37 5.35 12.38
N ASN A 58 -6.64 4.95 12.21
CA ASN A 58 -6.99 3.53 12.08
C ASN A 58 -6.94 3.06 10.64
N LEU A 59 -6.50 1.82 10.42
CA LEU A 59 -6.68 1.13 9.14
C LEU A 59 -7.79 0.11 9.30
N VAL A 60 -8.86 0.25 8.51
CA VAL A 60 -10.08 -0.54 8.67
C VAL A 60 -10.46 -1.21 7.36
N LEU A 61 -10.72 -2.52 7.44
CA LEU A 61 -11.32 -3.30 6.36
C LEU A 61 -12.83 -3.33 6.55
N TYR A 62 -13.55 -2.86 5.54
CA TYR A 62 -15.00 -2.88 5.47
C TYR A 62 -15.49 -3.89 4.44
N GLY A 63 -16.63 -4.53 4.73
CA GLY A 63 -17.44 -5.28 3.79
C GLY A 63 -18.89 -4.82 3.88
N ARG A 64 -19.49 -4.39 2.76
CA ARG A 64 -20.89 -3.94 2.69
C ARG A 64 -21.26 -2.88 3.77
N GLY A 65 -20.32 -2.00 4.11
CA GLY A 65 -20.51 -0.95 5.11
C GLY A 65 -20.31 -1.38 6.57
N THR A 66 -19.98 -2.64 6.84
CA THR A 66 -19.64 -3.15 8.18
C THR A 66 -18.12 -3.31 8.31
N ALA A 67 -17.55 -2.88 9.45
CA ALA A 67 -16.14 -3.14 9.74
C ALA A 67 -15.93 -4.64 10.02
N LEU A 68 -15.01 -5.27 9.29
CA LEU A 68 -14.67 -6.69 9.42
C LEU A 68 -13.39 -6.89 10.23
N TRP A 69 -12.44 -5.96 10.10
CA TRP A 69 -11.14 -6.01 10.76
C TRP A 69 -10.54 -4.59 10.86
N ASP A 70 -9.77 -4.31 11.90
CA ASP A 70 -9.00 -3.07 12.02
C ASP A 70 -7.73 -3.21 12.87
N THR A 71 -6.82 -2.25 12.72
CA THR A 71 -5.53 -2.21 13.44
C THR A 71 -5.61 -1.75 14.89
N HIS A 72 -6.78 -1.28 15.36
CA HIS A 72 -7.00 -0.73 16.69
C HIS A 72 -6.06 0.45 17.03
N THR A 73 -5.71 1.25 16.01
CA THR A 73 -4.84 2.42 16.14
C THR A 73 -5.59 3.75 16.07
N TYR A 74 -6.92 3.71 16.18
CA TYR A 74 -7.79 4.89 16.15
C TYR A 74 -7.41 5.92 17.23
N GLY A 75 -7.55 7.20 16.90
CA GLY A 75 -7.22 8.32 17.79
C GLY A 75 -5.72 8.60 17.93
N ASN A 76 -4.87 7.87 17.21
CA ASN A 76 -3.43 8.13 17.20
C ASN A 76 -3.08 9.15 16.11
N PRO A 77 -2.66 10.38 16.48
CA PRO A 77 -2.36 11.42 15.51
C PRO A 77 -1.08 11.14 14.72
N HIS A 78 -0.15 10.36 15.28
CA HIS A 78 1.16 10.11 14.70
C HIS A 78 1.10 9.19 13.49
N VAL A 79 0.18 8.22 13.44
CA VAL A 79 0.01 7.35 12.27
C VAL A 79 -0.32 8.21 11.05
N THR A 80 0.43 8.08 9.96
CA THR A 80 0.23 8.88 8.73
C THR A 80 -0.13 8.03 7.51
N GLU A 81 0.33 6.79 7.47
CA GLU A 81 0.13 5.91 6.32
C GLU A 81 0.17 4.43 6.69
N ALA A 82 -0.49 3.62 5.87
CA ALA A 82 -0.30 2.18 5.78
C ALA A 82 0.58 1.88 4.56
N ARG A 83 1.64 1.08 4.70
CA ARG A 83 2.59 0.82 3.60
C ARG A 83 3.07 -0.62 3.60
N LEU A 84 3.20 -1.20 2.41
CA LEU A 84 4.01 -2.39 2.21
C LEU A 84 5.48 -1.94 2.09
N VAL A 85 6.19 -1.96 3.20
CA VAL A 85 7.55 -1.39 3.31
C VAL A 85 8.61 -2.29 2.67
N TYR A 86 9.79 -1.72 2.42
CA TYR A 86 10.92 -2.45 1.82
C TYR A 86 11.47 -3.61 2.68
N SER A 87 11.09 -3.76 3.94
CA SER A 87 11.39 -5.00 4.68
C SER A 87 10.45 -6.16 4.34
N GLY A 88 9.40 -5.92 3.54
CA GLY A 88 8.39 -6.90 3.15
C GLY A 88 7.25 -7.07 4.16
N TYR A 89 7.17 -6.19 5.16
CA TYR A 89 6.05 -6.13 6.08
C TYR A 89 5.03 -5.10 5.58
N PHE A 90 3.75 -5.38 5.78
CA PHE A 90 2.74 -4.34 5.72
C PHE A 90 2.60 -3.73 7.11
N GLY A 91 2.61 -2.40 7.21
CA GLY A 91 2.59 -1.73 8.51
C GLY A 91 2.06 -0.31 8.48
N LEU A 92 1.70 0.18 9.66
CA LEU A 92 1.30 1.57 9.88
C LEU A 92 2.50 2.37 10.36
N LEU A 93 2.88 3.39 9.60
CA LEU A 93 4.01 4.27 9.91
C LEU A 93 3.52 5.61 10.44
N GLY A 94 4.27 6.14 11.40
CA GLY A 94 4.08 7.49 11.90
C GLY A 94 4.97 8.55 11.29
N ASP A 95 4.69 9.81 11.62
CA ASP A 95 5.51 10.98 11.28
C ASP A 95 6.89 10.98 11.98
N ASP A 96 6.99 10.28 13.09
CA ASP A 96 8.21 9.94 13.83
C ASP A 96 9.07 8.86 13.15
N ARG A 97 8.55 8.22 12.10
CA ARG A 97 9.14 7.07 11.38
C ARG A 97 9.13 5.76 12.17
N ASP A 98 8.29 5.66 13.20
CA ASP A 98 8.07 4.42 13.93
C ASP A 98 6.89 3.61 13.35
N PHE A 99 6.89 2.31 13.65
CA PHE A 99 5.76 1.43 13.35
C PHE A 99 4.80 1.38 14.52
N TYR A 100 3.52 1.61 14.23
CA TYR A 100 2.43 1.52 15.20
C TYR A 100 1.69 0.19 15.11
N TRP A 101 1.79 -0.49 13.97
CA TRP A 101 1.26 -1.82 13.73
C TRP A 101 2.03 -2.47 12.58
N THR A 102 2.17 -3.79 12.60
CA THR A 102 2.75 -4.57 11.48
C THR A 102 2.01 -5.89 11.29
N SER A 103 2.09 -6.42 10.07
CA SER A 103 1.48 -7.69 9.67
C SER A 103 2.12 -8.92 10.33
N ASN A 104 3.23 -8.80 11.07
CA ASN A 104 3.86 -9.91 11.79
C ASN A 104 3.92 -11.20 10.95
N ASN A 105 4.49 -11.10 9.74
CA ASN A 105 4.44 -12.15 8.73
C ASN A 105 4.88 -13.51 9.29
N ARG A 106 4.20 -14.57 8.84
CA ARG A 106 4.54 -15.96 9.17
C ARG A 106 6.00 -16.24 8.83
N ASP A 107 6.71 -16.82 9.79
CA ASP A 107 8.12 -17.19 9.70
C ASP A 107 9.04 -16.03 9.26
N TYR A 108 8.62 -14.79 9.50
CA TYR A 108 9.34 -13.57 9.10
C TYR A 108 9.58 -13.44 7.59
N VAL A 109 8.80 -14.15 6.77
CA VAL A 109 8.96 -14.15 5.31
C VAL A 109 8.49 -12.80 4.75
N PRO A 110 9.32 -12.10 3.93
CA PRO A 110 8.93 -10.83 3.34
C PRO A 110 7.84 -11.03 2.27
N GLY A 111 6.79 -10.21 2.35
CA GLY A 111 5.77 -10.07 1.32
C GLY A 111 6.17 -9.03 0.27
N ILE A 112 5.61 -9.17 -0.92
CA ILE A 112 5.86 -8.29 -2.08
C ILE A 112 4.58 -7.76 -2.73
N LEU A 113 3.41 -8.27 -2.33
CA LEU A 113 2.13 -7.91 -2.90
C LEU A 113 1.02 -8.07 -1.85
N LEU A 114 0.37 -6.96 -1.49
CA LEU A 114 -0.83 -6.98 -0.63
C LEU A 114 -2.06 -6.90 -1.53
N VAL A 115 -3.03 -7.79 -1.38
CA VAL A 115 -4.23 -7.84 -2.23
C VAL A 115 -5.49 -7.86 -1.36
N LEU A 116 -6.41 -6.94 -1.62
CA LEU A 116 -7.78 -6.99 -1.13
C LEU A 116 -8.63 -7.81 -2.10
N GLN A 117 -9.02 -8.99 -1.66
CA GLN A 117 -9.64 -10.01 -2.50
C GLN A 117 -11.17 -9.87 -2.53
N ASP A 118 -11.76 -10.46 -3.57
CA ASP A 118 -13.21 -10.46 -3.79
C ASP A 118 -13.98 -11.34 -2.79
N ASP A 119 -13.29 -12.14 -1.98
CA ASP A 119 -13.86 -12.90 -0.86
C ASP A 119 -13.84 -12.12 0.47
N GLY A 120 -13.31 -10.89 0.46
CA GLY A 120 -13.20 -10.05 1.64
C GLY A 120 -11.93 -10.28 2.46
N ASN A 121 -11.00 -11.12 2.02
CA ASN A 121 -9.70 -11.25 2.68
C ASN A 121 -8.70 -10.18 2.20
N LEU A 122 -7.91 -9.64 3.12
CA LEU A 122 -6.72 -8.87 2.78
C LEU A 122 -5.51 -9.77 2.99
N VAL A 123 -4.79 -10.08 1.92
CA VAL A 123 -3.72 -11.08 1.94
C VAL A 123 -2.40 -10.46 1.49
N LEU A 124 -1.36 -10.65 2.31
CA LEU A 124 0.01 -10.34 1.94
C LEU A 124 0.67 -11.60 1.37
N TYR A 125 1.09 -11.51 0.12
CA TYR A 125 1.76 -12.57 -0.61
C TYR A 125 3.26 -12.35 -0.68
N SER A 126 4.00 -13.44 -0.52
CA SER A 126 5.37 -13.57 -1.02
C SER A 126 5.37 -14.37 -2.31
N LYS A 127 6.54 -14.50 -2.93
CA LYS A 127 6.73 -15.24 -4.18
C LYS A 127 8.00 -16.05 -4.13
N TYR A 128 7.90 -17.33 -4.47
CA TYR A 128 9.04 -18.20 -4.69
C TYR A 128 8.95 -18.72 -6.12
N ASP A 129 10.02 -18.49 -6.89
CA ASP A 129 10.03 -18.70 -8.35
C ASP A 129 8.84 -17.99 -9.00
N SER A 130 7.89 -18.73 -9.60
CA SER A 130 6.75 -18.19 -10.33
C SER A 130 5.44 -18.28 -9.53
N THR A 131 5.50 -18.73 -8.28
CA THR A 131 4.32 -19.04 -7.45
C THR A 131 4.20 -18.07 -6.28
N TYR A 132 3.03 -17.44 -6.16
CA TYR A 132 2.67 -16.64 -4.99
C TYR A 132 2.14 -17.53 -3.86
N PHE A 133 2.49 -17.22 -2.63
CA PHE A 133 1.97 -17.89 -1.43
C PHE A 133 1.75 -16.87 -0.30
N PRO A 134 0.70 -17.06 0.52
CA PRO A 134 0.35 -16.10 1.57
C PRO A 134 1.34 -16.18 2.73
N VAL A 135 1.76 -15.03 3.24
CA VAL A 135 2.60 -14.91 4.44
C VAL A 135 1.88 -14.23 5.61
N TRP A 136 0.77 -13.54 5.33
CA TRP A 136 -0.15 -13.00 6.32
C TRP A 136 -1.50 -12.73 5.69
N ASP A 137 -2.58 -12.77 6.47
CA ASP A 137 -3.91 -12.36 6.05
C ASP A 137 -4.78 -11.91 7.24
N THR A 138 -5.86 -11.19 6.95
CA THR A 138 -6.84 -10.74 7.95
C THR A 138 -7.80 -11.82 8.43
N ASN A 139 -7.83 -12.99 7.76
CA ASN A 139 -8.70 -14.12 8.05
C ASN A 139 -10.20 -13.76 7.96
N THR A 140 -10.58 -12.98 6.93
CA THR A 140 -11.93 -12.41 6.73
C THR A 140 -12.67 -12.94 5.48
N TYR A 141 -12.24 -14.07 4.90
CA TYR A 141 -12.65 -14.62 3.59
C TYR A 141 -14.11 -15.15 3.46
N ILE A 142 -15.08 -14.65 4.23
CA ILE A 142 -16.44 -15.26 4.33
C ILE A 142 -17.58 -14.24 4.52
N HIS A 143 -17.36 -12.94 4.26
CA HIS A 143 -18.29 -11.87 4.67
C HIS A 143 -19.00 -11.15 3.52
#